data_AF-A0A949S3T8-F1
#
_entry.id   AF-A0A949S3T8-F1
#
_cell.length_a   1.000
_cell.length_b   1.000
_cell.length_c   1.000
_cell.angle_alpha   90.00
_cell.angle_beta   90.00
_cell.angle_gamma   90.00
#
_symmetry.space_group_name_H-M   'P 1'
#
loop_
_entity.id
_entity.type
_entity.pdbx_description
1 polymer ?
#
loop_
_entity_poly.entity_id
_entity_poly.type
_entity_poly.pdbx_seq_one_letter_code
_entity_poly.pdbx_strand_id
1 'polypeptide(L)'
;MYACGALTKDESAAVEKLIRNNQDVKNEFEEILKSIMLLSSLRQKSPEESVKSSLLKSIRLKSGINNDNLQNVTEKSSIKKYSYMLAAAIVLLMLSITGNIYLIKNLKEYERQTAVLNDKIKLVNQDFDAVNNKLIRSTADMKIAMDKNYKMVILNGLEKSPSSKAFAFWNPVSKKVYIMVESLPIPPVNLRYQLWAISGGKPFNLGMIDLDPSDNSLHEMKNTDNVQAFAITLEPQNGSQNPTMTEMYAMGEI
;
A
#
# COMPACT_ATOMS: atom_id res chain seq x y z
N MET A 1 13.54 47.25 -5.01
CA MET A 1 13.77 48.70 -5.25
C MET A 1 12.51 49.41 -5.72
N TYR A 2 11.80 48.91 -6.74
CA TYR A 2 10.53 49.48 -7.21
C TYR A 2 9.46 49.59 -6.11
N ALA A 3 9.20 48.52 -5.35
CA ALA A 3 8.20 48.51 -4.28
C ALA A 3 8.48 49.48 -3.10
N CYS A 4 9.75 49.91 -2.94
CA CYS A 4 10.15 50.88 -1.91
C CYS A 4 10.29 52.31 -2.45
N GLY A 5 9.91 52.55 -3.72
CA GLY A 5 10.01 53.87 -4.36
C GLY A 5 11.44 54.36 -4.61
N ALA A 6 12.43 53.46 -4.62
CA ALA A 6 13.85 53.79 -4.72
C ALA A 6 14.40 53.85 -6.16
N LEU A 7 13.52 53.76 -7.17
CA LEU A 7 13.91 53.80 -8.58
C LEU A 7 13.70 55.19 -9.18
N THR A 8 14.46 55.51 -10.22
CA THR A 8 14.23 56.72 -11.02
C THR A 8 12.90 56.63 -11.77
N LYS A 9 12.38 57.76 -12.26
CA LYS A 9 11.09 57.80 -12.97
C LYS A 9 11.08 56.92 -14.23
N ASP A 10 12.20 56.89 -14.96
CA ASP A 10 12.31 56.13 -16.21
C ASP A 10 12.39 54.62 -15.93
N GLU A 11 13.12 54.21 -14.90
CA GLU A 11 13.20 52.82 -14.45
C GLU A 11 11.86 52.32 -13.88
N SER A 12 11.13 53.18 -13.17
CA SER A 12 9.80 52.87 -12.63
C SER A 12 8.79 52.59 -13.74
N ALA A 13 8.79 53.40 -14.81
CA ALA A 13 7.93 53.19 -15.97
C ALA A 13 8.27 51.88 -16.72
N ALA A 14 9.55 51.50 -16.80
CA ALA A 14 9.96 50.23 -17.40
C ALA A 14 9.46 49.03 -16.58
N VAL A 15 9.57 49.09 -15.25
CA VAL A 15 9.07 48.04 -14.35
C VAL A 15 7.54 47.95 -14.38
N GLU A 16 6.81 49.06 -14.45
CA GLU A 16 5.35 49.05 -14.62
C GLU A 16 4.90 48.34 -15.91
N LYS A 17 5.64 48.55 -17.00
CA LYS A 17 5.36 47.86 -18.27
C LYS A 17 5.58 46.35 -18.15
N LEU A 18 6.60 45.92 -17.41
CA LEU A 18 6.87 44.51 -17.14
C LEU A 18 5.79 43.87 -16.25
N ILE A 19 5.32 44.58 -15.22
CA ILE A 19 4.23 44.12 -14.35
C ILE A 19 2.92 43.93 -15.12
N ARG A 20 2.63 44.80 -16.11
CA ARG A 20 1.42 44.66 -16.94
C ARG A 20 1.47 43.47 -17.90
N ASN A 21 2.66 43.09 -18.35
CA ASN A 21 2.83 42.11 -19.42
C ASN A 21 3.25 40.71 -18.93
N ASN A 22 3.70 40.56 -17.69
CA ASN A 22 4.13 39.29 -17.12
C ASN A 22 3.46 39.03 -15.76
N GLN A 23 2.65 37.96 -15.71
CA GLN A 23 1.86 37.60 -14.54
C GLN A 23 2.73 37.14 -13.36
N ASP A 24 3.87 36.50 -13.61
CA ASP A 24 4.78 36.04 -12.56
C ASP A 24 5.46 37.24 -11.87
N VAL A 25 5.85 38.25 -12.65
CA VAL A 25 6.43 39.50 -12.11
C VAL A 25 5.41 40.29 -11.29
N LYS A 26 4.13 40.26 -11.69
CA LYS A 26 3.04 40.87 -10.92
C LYS A 26 2.83 40.15 -9.58
N ASN A 27 2.83 38.82 -9.59
CA ASN A 27 2.65 38.04 -8.37
C ASN A 27 3.79 38.28 -7.37
N GLU A 28 5.05 38.29 -7.84
CA GLU A 28 6.23 38.60 -7.03
C GLU A 28 6.15 40.02 -6.43
N PHE A 29 5.67 41.00 -7.20
CA PHE A 29 5.46 42.37 -6.71
C PHE A 29 4.40 42.44 -5.60
N GLU A 30 3.29 41.70 -5.73
CA GLU A 30 2.25 41.64 -4.70
C GLU A 30 2.73 40.95 -3.41
N GLU A 31 3.56 39.91 -3.52
CA GLU A 31 4.21 39.23 -2.37
C GLU A 31 5.12 40.21 -1.60
N ILE A 32 5.92 40.99 -2.32
CA ILE A 32 6.79 42.01 -1.73
C ILE A 32 5.95 43.11 -1.05
N LEU A 33 4.87 43.57 -1.67
CA LEU A 33 3.96 44.57 -1.07
C LEU A 33 3.30 44.06 0.22
N LYS A 34 2.84 42.81 0.23
CA LYS A 34 2.28 42.18 1.45
C LYS A 34 3.30 42.16 2.58
N SER A 35 4.56 41.84 2.27
CA SER A 35 5.65 41.80 3.25
C SER A 35 5.95 43.19 3.83
N ILE A 36 5.97 44.23 2.99
CA ILE A 36 6.16 45.62 3.43
C ILE A 36 4.95 46.11 4.26
N MET A 37 3.72 45.76 3.85
CA MET A 37 2.51 46.08 4.62
C MET A 37 2.51 45.40 5.99
N LEU A 38 2.97 44.15 6.07
CA LEU A 38 3.11 43.44 7.33
C LEU A 38 4.17 44.09 8.24
N LEU A 39 5.32 44.48 7.69
CA LEU A 39 6.36 45.17 8.47
C LEU A 39 5.94 46.57 8.94
N SER A 40 5.17 47.29 8.13
CA SER A 40 4.68 48.64 8.47
C SER A 40 3.52 48.62 9.46
N SER A 41 2.65 47.60 9.42
CA SER A 41 1.58 47.43 10.42
C SER A 41 2.15 47.15 11.82
N LEU A 42 3.28 46.44 11.93
CA LEU A 42 3.99 46.23 13.19
C LEU A 42 4.55 47.52 13.82
N ARG A 43 4.72 48.59 13.03
CA ARG A 43 5.22 49.91 13.48
C ARG A 43 4.17 51.02 13.31
N GLN A 44 2.89 50.66 13.27
CA GLN A 44 1.82 51.60 12.97
C GLN A 44 1.65 52.63 14.11
N LYS A 45 2.05 53.88 13.86
CA LYS A 45 1.70 55.03 14.70
C LYS A 45 0.41 55.64 14.14
N SER A 46 -0.62 55.78 14.97
CA SER A 46 -1.87 56.43 14.54
C SER A 46 -1.57 57.87 14.09
N PRO A 47 -2.02 58.30 12.90
CA PRO A 47 -1.81 59.67 12.45
C PRO A 47 -2.53 60.65 13.37
N GLU A 48 -1.94 61.83 13.55
CA GLU A 48 -2.50 62.90 14.36
C GLU A 48 -3.85 63.36 13.78
N GLU A 49 -4.82 63.66 14.64
CA GLU A 49 -6.22 63.91 14.25
C GLU A 49 -6.35 65.11 13.29
N SER A 50 -5.42 66.07 13.40
CA SER A 50 -5.25 67.24 12.54
C SER A 50 -4.96 66.89 11.06
N VAL A 51 -4.32 65.75 10.80
CA VAL A 51 -4.01 65.25 9.45
C VAL A 51 -5.28 64.72 8.79
N LYS A 52 -6.11 63.97 9.54
CA LYS A 52 -7.39 63.46 9.04
C LYS A 52 -8.34 64.59 8.67
N SER A 53 -8.47 65.61 9.53
CA SER A 53 -9.32 66.76 9.25
C SER A 53 -8.81 67.59 8.06
N SER A 54 -7.49 67.74 7.92
CA SER A 54 -6.88 68.48 6.80
C SER A 54 -7.00 67.74 5.46
N LEU A 55 -6.87 66.41 5.46
CA LEU A 55 -7.13 65.56 4.29
C LEU A 55 -8.60 65.61 3.89
N LEU A 56 -9.54 65.51 4.84
CA LEU A 56 -10.97 65.63 4.55
C LEU A 56 -11.34 67.02 4.02
N LYS A 57 -10.73 68.08 4.57
CA LYS A 57 -10.94 69.47 4.11
C LYS A 57 -10.39 69.68 2.70
N SER A 58 -9.21 69.15 2.39
CA SER A 58 -8.60 69.25 1.05
C SER A 58 -9.33 68.41 -0.01
N ILE A 59 -9.88 67.25 0.36
CA ILE A 59 -10.76 66.46 -0.51
C ILE A 59 -12.05 67.24 -0.79
N ARG A 60 -12.67 67.84 0.24
CA ARG A 60 -13.89 68.67 0.08
C ARG A 60 -13.64 69.93 -0.78
N LEU A 61 -12.50 70.60 -0.59
CA LEU A 61 -12.10 71.78 -1.37
C LEU A 61 -11.85 71.45 -2.85
N LYS A 62 -11.18 70.31 -3.14
CA LYS A 62 -11.00 69.84 -4.53
C LYS A 62 -12.29 69.33 -5.17
N SER A 63 -13.25 68.84 -4.37
CA SER A 63 -14.51 68.29 -4.86
C SER A 63 -15.61 69.34 -5.08
N GLY A 64 -15.35 70.63 -4.81
CA GLY A 64 -16.25 71.73 -5.16
C GLY A 64 -17.62 71.74 -4.45
N ILE A 65 -17.75 71.11 -3.29
CA ILE A 65 -19.03 71.00 -2.57
C ILE A 65 -19.19 72.18 -1.60
N ASN A 66 -19.90 73.23 -2.02
CA ASN A 66 -20.41 74.29 -1.14
C ASN A 66 -21.79 73.88 -0.61
N ASN A 67 -21.95 73.88 0.72
CA ASN A 67 -23.20 73.59 1.43
C ASN A 67 -24.10 74.83 1.51
N ASP A 68 -24.57 75.32 0.36
CA ASP A 68 -25.72 76.22 0.31
C ASP A 68 -26.66 75.70 -0.77
N ASN A 69 -27.50 74.74 -0.38
CA ASN A 69 -28.82 74.43 -0.92
C ASN A 69 -29.26 73.07 -0.38
N LEU A 70 -29.97 73.09 0.75
CA LEU A 70 -30.82 71.98 1.18
C LEU A 70 -32.00 71.90 0.21
N GLN A 71 -31.79 71.26 -0.94
CA GLN A 71 -32.90 70.70 -1.71
C GLN A 71 -33.15 69.28 -1.19
N ASN A 72 -34.33 69.09 -0.59
CA ASN A 72 -34.91 67.80 -0.31
C ASN A 72 -34.98 66.98 -1.60
N VAL A 73 -33.96 66.15 -1.85
CA VAL A 73 -34.10 65.01 -2.74
C VAL A 73 -34.72 63.90 -1.90
N THR A 74 -36.04 63.76 -2.01
CA THR A 74 -36.72 62.52 -1.64
C THR A 74 -36.17 61.44 -2.57
N GLU A 75 -35.10 60.77 -2.15
CA GLU A 75 -34.52 59.66 -2.89
C GLU A 75 -35.47 58.46 -2.77
N LYS A 76 -36.33 58.33 -3.77
CA LYS A 76 -37.26 57.22 -3.93
C LYS A 76 -36.42 55.95 -4.15
N SER A 77 -36.19 55.22 -3.06
CA SER A 77 -35.60 53.89 -2.96
C SER A 77 -35.72 53.04 -4.24
N SER A 78 -34.60 52.89 -4.94
CA SER A 78 -34.40 51.89 -6.01
C SER A 78 -33.61 50.66 -5.50
N ILE A 79 -33.59 50.44 -4.18
CA ILE A 79 -32.86 49.35 -3.51
C ILE A 79 -33.52 47.98 -3.80
N LYS A 80 -34.79 47.96 -4.22
CA LYS A 80 -35.53 46.71 -4.43
C LYS A 80 -35.11 45.90 -5.66
N LYS A 81 -34.51 46.48 -6.71
CA LYS A 81 -34.16 45.74 -7.95
C LYS A 81 -32.83 44.96 -7.85
N TYR A 82 -31.81 45.53 -7.22
CA TYR A 82 -30.53 44.84 -6.97
C TYR A 82 -30.62 43.79 -5.87
N SER A 83 -31.58 43.92 -4.95
CA SER A 83 -31.94 42.90 -3.95
C SER A 83 -32.30 41.56 -4.59
N TYR A 84 -33.07 41.56 -5.69
CA TYR A 84 -33.47 40.33 -6.38
C TYR A 84 -32.30 39.70 -7.16
N MET A 85 -31.41 40.51 -7.75
CA MET A 85 -30.21 40.01 -8.45
C MET A 85 -29.21 39.39 -7.46
N LEU A 86 -29.01 40.00 -6.29
CA LEU A 86 -28.16 39.44 -5.23
C LEU A 86 -28.77 38.14 -4.67
N ALA A 87 -30.08 38.11 -4.45
CA ALA A 87 -30.78 36.89 -4.02
C ALA A 87 -30.66 35.77 -5.06
N ALA A 88 -30.80 36.07 -6.36
CA ALA A 88 -30.65 35.11 -7.45
C ALA A 88 -29.21 34.55 -7.53
N ALA A 89 -28.18 35.38 -7.33
CA ALA A 89 -26.79 34.94 -7.33
C ALA A 89 -26.48 33.99 -6.15
N ILE A 90 -27.03 34.27 -4.96
CA ILE A 90 -26.88 33.41 -3.78
C ILE A 90 -27.56 32.05 -4.01
N VAL A 91 -28.76 32.04 -4.60
CA VAL A 91 -29.47 30.79 -4.94
C VAL A 91 -28.69 29.97 -5.96
N LEU A 92 -28.16 30.60 -7.02
CA LEU A 92 -27.33 29.92 -8.01
C LEU A 92 -26.04 29.34 -7.39
N LEU A 93 -25.40 30.09 -6.49
CA LEU A 93 -24.21 29.64 -5.79
C LEU A 93 -24.51 28.45 -4.86
N MET A 94 -25.62 28.48 -4.13
CA MET A 94 -26.07 27.37 -3.29
C MET A 94 -26.38 26.11 -4.11
N LEU A 95 -27.05 26.27 -5.25
CA LEU A 95 -27.33 25.17 -6.18
C LEU A 95 -26.04 24.59 -6.76
N SER A 96 -25.07 25.45 -7.12
CA SER A 96 -23.77 25.04 -7.64
C SER A 96 -22.96 24.25 -6.59
N ILE A 97 -22.87 24.75 -5.36
CA ILE A 97 -22.16 24.05 -4.27
C ILE A 97 -22.82 22.72 -3.97
N THR A 98 -24.15 22.69 -3.88
CA THR A 98 -24.91 21.46 -3.59
C THR A 98 -24.70 20.42 -4.69
N GLY A 99 -24.79 20.84 -5.96
CA GLY A 99 -24.52 19.98 -7.12
C GLY A 99 -23.09 19.46 -7.14
N ASN A 100 -22.10 20.32 -6.83
CA ASN A 100 -20.70 19.94 -6.77
C ASN A 100 -20.43 18.91 -5.65
N ILE A 101 -21.00 19.11 -4.45
CA ILE A 101 -20.89 18.15 -3.34
C ILE A 101 -21.52 16.81 -3.75
N TYR A 102 -22.67 16.83 -4.42
CA TYR A 102 -23.32 15.61 -4.92
C TYR A 102 -22.44 14.87 -5.94
N LEU A 103 -21.85 15.60 -6.90
CA LEU A 103 -20.92 15.04 -7.89
C LEU A 103 -19.69 14.40 -7.22
N ILE A 104 -19.07 15.08 -6.26
CA ILE A 104 -17.90 14.56 -5.52
C ILE A 104 -18.26 13.30 -4.74
N LYS A 105 -19.44 13.27 -4.09
CA LYS A 105 -19.92 12.07 -3.38
C LYS A 105 -20.09 10.88 -4.33
N ASN A 106 -20.69 11.11 -5.49
CA ASN A 106 -20.87 10.05 -6.49
C ASN A 106 -19.54 9.56 -7.04
N LEU A 107 -18.60 10.46 -7.39
CA LEU A 107 -17.26 10.10 -7.85
C LEU A 107 -16.52 9.23 -6.82
N LYS A 108 -16.56 9.63 -5.54
CA LYS A 108 -15.92 8.87 -4.46
C LYS A 108 -16.54 7.49 -4.26
N GLU A 109 -17.85 7.36 -4.45
CA GLU A 109 -18.53 6.07 -4.38
C GLU A 109 -18.15 5.17 -5.56
N TYR A 110 -18.04 5.70 -6.78
CA TYR A 110 -17.53 4.95 -7.93
C TYR A 110 -16.07 4.50 -7.74
N GLU A 111 -15.20 5.38 -7.23
CA GLU A 111 -13.82 5.03 -6.87
C GLU A 111 -13.76 3.93 -5.81
N ARG A 112 -14.65 3.97 -4.81
CA ARG A 112 -14.74 2.93 -3.79
C ARG A 112 -15.17 1.60 -4.39
N GLN A 113 -16.16 1.61 -5.28
CA GLN A 113 -16.65 0.39 -5.93
C GLN A 113 -15.58 -0.25 -6.83
N THR A 114 -14.81 0.56 -7.58
CA THR A 114 -13.70 0.05 -8.39
C THR A 114 -12.57 -0.50 -7.53
N ALA A 115 -12.23 0.16 -6.41
CA ALA A 115 -11.25 -0.35 -5.46
C ALA A 115 -11.67 -1.72 -4.89
N VAL A 116 -12.92 -1.84 -4.42
CA VAL A 116 -13.46 -3.11 -3.90
C VAL A 116 -13.48 -4.19 -4.98
N LEU A 117 -13.81 -3.83 -6.23
CA LEU A 117 -13.82 -4.79 -7.33
C LEU A 117 -12.41 -5.27 -7.67
N ASN A 118 -11.42 -4.37 -7.68
CA ASN A 118 -10.02 -4.72 -7.89
C ASN A 118 -9.48 -5.61 -6.78
N ASP A 119 -9.83 -5.34 -5.52
CA ASP A 119 -9.48 -6.19 -4.38
C ASP A 119 -10.10 -7.58 -4.53
N LYS A 120 -11.38 -7.67 -4.95
CA LYS A 120 -12.04 -8.95 -5.24
C LYS A 120 -11.35 -9.71 -6.37
N ILE A 121 -11.01 -9.05 -7.48
CA ILE A 121 -10.28 -9.68 -8.60
C ILE A 121 -8.94 -10.21 -8.11
N LYS A 122 -8.21 -9.45 -7.29
CA LYS A 122 -6.94 -9.89 -6.72
C LYS A 122 -7.11 -11.12 -5.84
N LEU A 123 -8.11 -11.13 -4.95
CA LEU A 123 -8.40 -12.29 -4.10
C LEU A 123 -8.77 -13.53 -4.93
N VAL A 124 -9.64 -13.38 -5.93
CA VAL A 124 -10.03 -14.49 -6.80
C VAL A 124 -8.82 -15.03 -7.58
N ASN A 125 -7.93 -14.16 -8.07
CA ASN A 125 -6.72 -14.61 -8.76
C ASN A 125 -5.77 -15.36 -7.80
N GLN A 126 -5.61 -14.88 -6.56
CA GLN A 126 -4.80 -15.56 -5.55
C GLN A 126 -5.36 -16.94 -5.20
N ASP A 127 -6.68 -17.04 -5.00
CA ASP A 127 -7.35 -18.31 -4.75
C ASP A 127 -7.24 -19.25 -5.95
N PHE A 128 -7.40 -18.73 -7.17
CA PHE A 128 -7.23 -19.49 -8.40
C PHE A 128 -5.80 -20.05 -8.51
N ASP A 129 -4.78 -19.23 -8.27
CA ASP A 129 -3.39 -19.66 -8.31
C ASP A 129 -3.11 -20.74 -7.24
N ALA A 130 -3.62 -20.56 -6.01
CA ALA A 130 -3.46 -21.54 -4.95
C ALA A 130 -4.11 -22.89 -5.30
N VAL A 131 -5.35 -22.87 -5.82
CA VAL A 131 -6.08 -24.07 -6.25
C VAL A 131 -5.39 -24.73 -7.44
N ASN A 132 -4.97 -23.95 -8.44
CA ASN A 132 -4.29 -24.47 -9.63
C ASN A 132 -2.95 -25.11 -9.26
N ASN A 133 -2.16 -24.49 -8.38
CA ASN A 133 -0.91 -25.06 -7.88
C ASN A 133 -1.15 -26.36 -7.10
N LYS A 134 -2.20 -26.42 -6.28
CA LYS A 134 -2.59 -27.65 -5.58
C LYS A 134 -2.98 -28.77 -6.56
N LEU A 135 -3.70 -28.43 -7.63
CA LEU A 135 -4.08 -29.39 -8.67
C LEU A 135 -2.86 -29.90 -9.44
N ILE A 136 -1.93 -29.02 -9.82
CA ILE A 136 -0.67 -29.38 -10.48
C ILE A 136 0.13 -30.33 -9.59
N ARG A 137 0.30 -30.01 -8.29
CA ARG A 137 1.00 -30.86 -7.32
C ARG A 137 0.33 -32.22 -7.17
N SER A 138 -0.98 -32.25 -6.93
CA SER A 138 -1.73 -33.51 -6.80
C SER A 138 -1.66 -34.39 -8.07
N THR A 139 -1.69 -33.78 -9.25
CA THR A 139 -1.52 -34.49 -10.53
C THR A 139 -0.10 -35.06 -10.66
N ALA A 140 0.92 -34.32 -10.24
CA ALA A 140 2.30 -34.79 -10.23
C ALA A 140 2.48 -35.96 -9.25
N ASP A 141 1.89 -35.87 -8.05
CA ASP A 141 1.95 -36.91 -7.04
C ASP A 141 1.29 -38.21 -7.53
N MET A 142 0.12 -38.08 -8.18
CA MET A 142 -0.58 -39.21 -8.79
C MET A 142 0.25 -39.87 -9.90
N LYS A 143 0.96 -39.07 -10.72
CA LYS A 143 1.88 -39.61 -11.74
C LYS A 143 3.02 -40.42 -11.12
N ILE A 144 3.60 -39.94 -10.02
CA ILE A 144 4.66 -40.67 -9.30
C ILE A 144 4.09 -41.98 -8.71
N ALA A 145 2.93 -41.92 -8.07
CA ALA A 145 2.28 -43.09 -7.48
C ALA A 145 1.86 -44.16 -8.52
N MET A 146 1.54 -43.74 -9.76
CA MET A 146 1.14 -44.63 -10.86
C MET A 146 2.31 -45.08 -11.75
N ASP A 147 3.47 -44.44 -11.64
CA ASP A 147 4.64 -44.77 -12.45
C ASP A 147 5.30 -46.05 -11.93
N LYS A 148 5.33 -47.08 -12.78
CA LYS A 148 5.89 -48.41 -12.49
C LYS A 148 7.39 -48.39 -12.19
N ASN A 149 8.09 -47.31 -12.55
CA ASN A 149 9.50 -47.15 -12.21
C ASN A 149 9.71 -46.76 -10.74
N TYR A 150 8.68 -46.25 -10.05
CA TYR A 150 8.77 -45.99 -8.61
C TYR A 150 8.39 -47.25 -7.83
N LYS A 151 9.27 -47.63 -6.90
CA LYS A 151 8.99 -48.61 -5.86
C LYS A 151 8.44 -47.87 -4.65
N MET A 152 7.27 -48.30 -4.18
CA MET A 152 6.68 -47.80 -2.95
C MET A 152 7.15 -48.67 -1.79
N VAL A 153 7.73 -48.03 -0.78
CA VAL A 153 8.20 -48.65 0.46
C VAL A 153 7.36 -48.10 1.61
N ILE A 154 6.75 -49.01 2.37
CA ILE A 154 5.97 -48.65 3.56
C ILE A 154 6.90 -48.59 4.75
N LEU A 155 7.03 -47.42 5.37
CA LEU A 155 7.77 -47.23 6.61
C LEU A 155 6.79 -47.36 7.76
N ASN A 156 6.87 -48.49 8.47
CA ASN A 156 6.03 -48.74 9.63
C ASN A 156 6.70 -48.21 10.90
N GLY A 157 5.87 -47.76 11.84
CA GLY A 157 6.30 -47.32 13.16
C GLY A 157 6.98 -48.44 13.94
N LEU A 158 8.02 -48.07 14.69
CA LEU A 158 8.73 -48.97 15.60
C LEU A 158 8.14 -48.92 17.02
N GLU A 159 8.65 -49.72 17.95
CA GLU A 159 8.17 -49.79 19.34
C GLU A 159 8.04 -48.41 20.03
N LYS A 160 8.95 -47.48 19.71
CA LYS A 160 8.94 -46.11 20.24
C LYS A 160 7.73 -45.29 19.77
N SER A 161 7.25 -45.55 18.56
CA SER A 161 6.11 -44.83 17.98
C SER A 161 5.34 -45.75 17.02
N PRO A 162 4.58 -46.74 17.54
CA PRO A 162 3.95 -47.78 16.72
C PRO A 162 2.87 -47.26 15.77
N SER A 163 2.30 -46.09 16.08
CA SER A 163 1.32 -45.42 15.23
C SER A 163 1.94 -44.63 14.09
N SER A 164 3.27 -44.58 13.97
CA SER A 164 3.92 -43.85 12.88
C SER A 164 3.74 -44.58 11.56
N LYS A 165 3.51 -43.84 10.48
CA LYS A 165 3.43 -44.39 9.14
C LYS A 165 3.82 -43.37 8.09
N ALA A 166 4.68 -43.78 7.17
CA ALA A 166 5.08 -42.99 6.02
C ALA A 166 5.33 -43.88 4.81
N PHE A 167 5.40 -43.28 3.63
CA PHE A 167 5.57 -43.97 2.37
C PHE A 167 6.69 -43.31 1.58
N ALA A 168 7.75 -44.07 1.29
CA ALA A 168 8.82 -43.63 0.41
C ALA A 168 8.58 -44.16 -1.01
N PHE A 169 8.69 -43.29 -2.01
CA PHE A 169 8.64 -43.64 -3.42
C PHE A 169 10.02 -43.45 -4.00
N TRP A 170 10.66 -44.54 -4.40
CA TRP A 170 12.02 -44.52 -4.94
C TRP A 170 12.07 -45.05 -6.36
N ASN A 171 12.67 -44.27 -7.25
CA ASN A 171 12.93 -44.70 -8.61
C ASN A 171 14.40 -45.11 -8.77
N PRO A 172 14.72 -46.40 -8.99
CA PRO A 172 16.09 -46.88 -9.10
C PRO A 172 16.81 -46.38 -10.37
N VAL A 173 16.07 -45.96 -11.40
CA VAL A 173 16.64 -45.46 -12.66
C VAL A 173 17.02 -43.98 -12.53
N SER A 174 16.08 -43.14 -12.09
CA SER A 174 16.32 -41.69 -11.95
C SER A 174 16.95 -41.31 -10.61
N LYS A 175 17.03 -42.25 -9.66
CA LYS A 175 17.53 -42.08 -8.29
C LYS A 175 16.69 -41.14 -7.42
N LYS A 176 15.55 -40.68 -7.92
CA LYS A 176 14.65 -39.77 -7.20
C LYS A 176 13.97 -40.50 -6.05
N VAL A 177 13.85 -39.80 -4.93
CA VAL A 177 13.09 -40.24 -3.76
C VAL A 177 12.05 -39.19 -3.42
N TYR A 178 10.84 -39.64 -3.16
CA TYR A 178 9.79 -38.83 -2.55
C TYR A 178 9.30 -39.48 -1.27
N ILE A 179 8.84 -38.67 -0.31
CA ILE A 179 8.23 -39.14 0.92
C ILE A 179 6.83 -38.54 1.06
N MET A 180 5.87 -39.36 1.48
CA MET A 180 4.56 -38.94 1.96
C MET A 180 4.43 -39.39 3.40
N VAL A 181 4.19 -38.46 4.32
CA VAL A 181 3.94 -38.79 5.72
C VAL A 181 2.44 -38.97 5.92
N GLU A 182 2.01 -40.12 6.42
CA GLU A 182 0.61 -40.35 6.79
C GLU A 182 0.38 -40.03 8.27
N SER A 183 1.31 -40.42 9.12
CA SER A 183 1.24 -40.15 10.56
C SER A 183 2.64 -40.14 11.17
N LEU A 184 3.02 -39.01 11.75
CA LEU A 184 4.19 -38.89 12.64
C LEU A 184 3.79 -37.97 13.80
N PRO A 185 4.27 -38.24 15.03
CA PRO A 185 4.06 -37.33 16.15
C PRO A 185 4.61 -35.92 15.85
N ILE A 186 3.97 -34.89 16.39
CA ILE A 186 4.48 -33.52 16.26
C ILE A 186 5.81 -33.43 17.01
N PRO A 187 6.91 -33.02 16.34
CA PRO A 187 8.22 -32.97 16.96
C PRO A 187 8.30 -31.76 17.94
N PRO A 188 9.12 -31.85 19.00
CA PRO A 188 9.44 -30.70 19.85
C PRO A 188 10.08 -29.56 19.06
N VAL A 189 9.97 -28.32 19.56
CA VAL A 189 10.37 -27.07 18.85
C VAL A 189 11.78 -27.10 18.23
N ASN A 190 12.74 -27.77 18.88
CA ASN A 190 14.15 -27.80 18.45
C ASN A 190 14.54 -29.08 17.70
N LEU A 191 13.57 -29.94 17.40
CA LEU A 191 13.78 -31.22 16.74
C LEU A 191 12.97 -31.28 15.44
N ARG A 192 13.48 -32.04 14.49
CA ARG A 192 12.82 -32.29 13.20
C ARG A 192 13.10 -33.71 12.74
N TYR A 193 12.19 -34.25 11.96
CA TYR A 193 12.41 -35.56 11.38
C TYR A 193 13.39 -35.48 10.22
N GLN A 194 14.19 -36.53 10.08
CA GLN A 194 15.14 -36.69 9.00
C GLN A 194 14.95 -38.06 8.35
N LEU A 195 14.99 -38.08 7.02
CA LEU A 195 14.90 -39.31 6.24
C LEU A 195 16.29 -39.83 5.89
N TRP A 196 16.45 -41.14 5.99
CA TRP A 196 17.67 -41.86 5.65
C TRP A 196 17.38 -42.95 4.64
N ALA A 197 18.27 -43.12 3.67
CA ALA A 197 18.38 -44.36 2.89
C ALA A 197 19.49 -45.22 3.50
N ILE A 198 19.27 -46.51 3.60
CA ILE A 198 20.28 -47.48 3.97
C ILE A 198 20.76 -48.16 2.69
N SER A 199 22.05 -48.02 2.38
CA SER A 199 22.69 -48.66 1.23
C SER A 199 23.97 -49.36 1.68
N GLY A 200 24.07 -50.66 1.44
CA GLY A 200 25.20 -51.47 1.91
C GLY A 200 25.39 -51.40 3.43
N GLY A 201 24.30 -51.34 4.19
CA GLY A 201 24.32 -51.20 5.65
C GLY A 201 24.74 -49.82 6.18
N LYS A 202 24.99 -48.83 5.32
CA LYS A 202 25.36 -47.47 5.72
C LYS A 202 24.19 -46.49 5.49
N PRO A 203 23.88 -45.62 6.47
CA PRO A 203 22.85 -44.62 6.32
C PRO A 203 23.35 -43.42 5.49
N PHE A 204 22.50 -42.95 4.58
CA PHE A 204 22.70 -41.76 3.76
C PHE A 204 21.59 -40.77 4.02
N ASN A 205 21.97 -39.54 4.36
CA ASN A 205 21.04 -38.45 4.65
C ASN A 205 20.27 -38.03 3.39
N LEU A 206 18.95 -38.17 3.41
CA LEU A 206 18.08 -37.74 2.30
C LEU A 206 17.45 -36.36 2.50
N GLY A 207 17.57 -35.78 3.69
CA GLY A 207 17.05 -34.45 4.03
C GLY A 207 16.11 -34.46 5.22
N MET A 208 15.76 -33.26 5.68
CA MET A 208 14.78 -33.05 6.73
C MET A 208 13.37 -33.16 6.16
N ILE A 209 12.45 -33.67 6.96
CA ILE A 209 11.02 -33.75 6.64
C ILE A 209 10.33 -32.58 7.32
N ASP A 210 9.71 -31.71 6.52
CA ASP A 210 8.84 -30.67 7.04
C ASP A 210 7.45 -31.29 7.27
N LEU A 211 7.07 -31.39 8.54
CA LEU A 211 5.75 -31.91 8.92
C LEU A 211 4.73 -30.79 8.89
N ASP A 212 3.80 -30.89 7.95
CA ASP A 212 2.51 -30.23 8.01
C ASP A 212 1.43 -31.33 8.17
N PRO A 213 0.74 -31.42 9.32
CA PRO A 213 -0.31 -32.42 9.54
C PRO A 213 -1.47 -32.35 8.54
N SER A 214 -1.58 -31.26 7.79
CA SER A 214 -2.58 -31.08 6.74
C SER A 214 -2.05 -31.35 5.33
N ASP A 215 -0.73 -31.58 5.18
CA ASP A 215 -0.08 -31.87 3.90
C ASP A 215 0.19 -33.37 3.73
N ASN A 216 -0.66 -34.04 2.96
CA ASN A 216 -0.49 -35.45 2.57
C ASN A 216 0.08 -35.60 1.15
N SER A 217 0.79 -34.59 0.65
CA SER A 217 1.43 -34.65 -0.67
C SER A 217 2.82 -35.29 -0.62
N LEU A 218 3.40 -35.52 -1.79
CA LEU A 218 4.77 -35.98 -1.89
C LEU A 218 5.76 -34.82 -1.72
N HIS A 219 6.82 -35.07 -0.97
CA HIS A 219 7.96 -34.18 -0.81
C HIS A 219 9.19 -34.82 -1.45
N GLU A 220 9.83 -34.09 -2.36
CA GLU A 220 11.07 -34.55 -3.01
C GLU A 220 12.22 -34.51 -2.00
N MET A 221 12.97 -35.62 -1.96
CA MET A 221 14.14 -35.80 -1.10
C MET A 221 15.41 -35.87 -1.95
N LYS A 222 16.58 -35.89 -1.32
CA LYS A 222 17.84 -36.05 -2.05
C LYS A 222 17.86 -37.38 -2.79
N ASN A 223 18.45 -37.36 -3.99
CA ASN A 223 18.61 -38.56 -4.80
C ASN A 223 19.52 -39.59 -4.11
N THR A 224 19.22 -40.87 -4.31
CA THR A 224 20.02 -41.96 -3.76
C THR A 224 19.95 -43.21 -4.64
N ASP A 225 20.97 -44.05 -4.52
CA ASP A 225 21.18 -45.24 -5.33
C ASP A 225 21.33 -46.48 -4.43
N ASN A 226 21.04 -47.66 -4.99
CA ASN A 226 21.19 -48.95 -4.31
C ASN A 226 20.57 -48.98 -2.91
N VAL A 227 19.34 -48.49 -2.77
CA VAL A 227 18.65 -48.46 -1.48
C VAL A 227 18.22 -49.88 -1.10
N GLN A 228 18.38 -50.22 0.18
CA GLN A 228 17.92 -51.47 0.79
C GLN A 228 16.76 -51.22 1.75
N ALA A 229 16.79 -50.07 2.46
CA ALA A 229 15.75 -49.66 3.38
C ALA A 229 15.70 -48.14 3.51
N PHE A 230 14.60 -47.63 4.03
CA PHE A 230 14.45 -46.26 4.47
C PHE A 230 14.16 -46.21 5.97
N ALA A 231 14.67 -45.18 6.65
CA ALA A 231 14.42 -44.95 8.07
C ALA A 231 14.14 -43.47 8.34
N ILE A 232 13.27 -43.21 9.31
CA ILE A 232 12.95 -41.87 9.81
C ILE A 232 13.41 -41.78 11.25
N THR A 233 14.22 -40.78 11.54
CA THR A 233 14.66 -40.46 12.90
C THR A 233 14.28 -39.04 13.28
N LEU A 234 14.17 -38.78 14.59
CA LEU A 234 14.00 -37.45 15.16
C LEU A 234 15.37 -36.86 15.49
N GLU A 235 15.74 -35.76 14.85
CA GLU A 235 17.08 -35.18 14.87
C GLU A 235 17.05 -33.70 15.29
N PRO A 236 18.19 -33.10 15.67
CA PRO A 236 18.29 -31.66 15.87
C PRO A 236 17.85 -30.88 14.64
N GLN A 237 17.44 -29.62 14.81
CA GLN A 237 16.88 -28.80 13.72
C GLN A 237 17.79 -28.63 12.50
N ASN A 238 19.12 -28.72 12.68
CA ASN A 238 20.12 -28.67 11.60
C ASN A 238 20.43 -30.05 10.99
N GLY A 239 19.73 -31.10 11.44
CA GLY A 239 19.98 -32.49 11.11
C GLY A 239 21.19 -33.09 11.81
N SER A 240 21.42 -34.37 11.54
CA SER A 240 22.55 -35.16 12.02
C SER A 240 23.37 -35.71 10.86
N GLN A 241 24.66 -36.01 11.12
CA GLN A 241 25.53 -36.71 10.16
C GLN A 241 25.21 -38.20 10.06
N ASN A 242 24.82 -38.81 11.19
CA ASN A 242 24.40 -40.20 11.30
C ASN A 242 23.05 -40.25 12.03
N PRO A 243 22.20 -41.26 11.75
CA PRO A 243 20.91 -41.41 12.42
C PRO A 243 21.10 -41.65 13.91
N THR A 244 20.34 -40.92 14.71
CA THR A 244 20.22 -41.15 16.15
C THR A 244 19.39 -42.41 16.38
N MET A 245 20.06 -43.55 16.59
CA MET A 245 19.41 -44.87 16.66
C MET A 245 18.33 -44.99 17.75
N THR A 246 18.49 -44.28 18.87
CA THR A 246 17.48 -44.23 19.95
C THR A 246 16.25 -43.40 19.60
N GLU A 247 16.34 -42.60 18.54
CA GLU A 247 15.30 -41.71 18.02
C GLU A 247 14.78 -42.20 16.67
N MET A 248 14.80 -43.50 16.40
CA MET A 248 14.18 -44.08 15.21
C MET A 248 12.68 -44.27 15.42
N TYR A 249 11.89 -43.69 14.53
CA TYR A 249 10.42 -43.67 14.62
C TYR A 249 9.76 -44.62 13.64
N ALA A 250 10.30 -44.73 12.42
CA ALA A 250 9.75 -45.61 11.39
C ALA A 250 10.86 -46.16 10.50
N MET A 251 10.65 -47.37 9.98
CA MET A 251 11.57 -48.02 9.06
C MET A 251 10.80 -48.91 8.07
N GLY A 252 11.33 -49.04 6.86
CA GLY A 252 10.77 -49.91 5.82
C GLY A 252 11.86 -50.43 4.91
N GLU A 253 11.83 -51.72 4.62
CA GLU A 253 12.75 -52.38 3.68
C GLU A 253 12.13 -52.45 2.28
N ILE A 254 12.96 -52.47 1.24
CA ILE A 254 12.55 -52.54 -0.18
C ILE A 254 12.14 -53.95 -0.59
#